data_AF-A0A5B0U0A4-F1
#
_entry.id   AF-A0A5B0U0A4-F1
#
_cell.length_a   1.000
_cell.length_b   1.000
_cell.length_c   1.000
_cell.angle_alpha   90.00
_cell.angle_beta   90.00
_cell.angle_gamma   90.00
#
_symmetry.space_group_name_H-M   'P 1'
#
loop_
_entity.id
_entity.type
_entity.pdbx_description
1 polymer ?
#
loop_
_entity_poly.entity_id
_entity_poly.type
_entity_poly.pdbx_seq_one_letter_code
_entity_poly.pdbx_strand_id
1 'polypeptide(L)'
;MAYVDLNPIRAKMANTPEESDHTSVKQRLTSAKEGKQPKQLFRFAGVPRQIMPKGLPFELKSYLELVELTGRCIREDKRGYIESTHLPLLERVNISPENWLKLTTQFTRVFRGAVGRPASQEGYCENLKRKRRANISNCEKLLA
;
A
#
# COMPACT_ATOMS: atom_id res chain seq x y z
N MET A 1 4.40 -6.28 14.90
CA MET A 1 3.36 -5.98 13.90
C MET A 1 3.17 -7.21 13.01
N ALA A 2 4.02 -7.47 12.01
CA ALA A 2 3.83 -8.58 11.06
C ALA A 2 3.56 -9.96 11.69
N TYR A 3 4.28 -10.33 12.76
CA TYR A 3 4.03 -11.57 13.50
C TYR A 3 2.58 -11.72 13.99
N VAL A 4 2.04 -10.66 14.61
CA VAL A 4 0.66 -10.65 15.14
C VAL A 4 -0.35 -10.59 14.01
N ASP A 5 -0.03 -9.84 12.95
CA ASP A 5 -0.86 -9.73 11.75
C ASP A 5 -1.00 -11.06 11.00
N LEU A 6 -0.01 -11.94 11.13
CA LEU A 6 -0.03 -13.30 10.59
C LEU A 6 -0.62 -14.33 11.55
N ASN A 7 -1.01 -13.96 12.78
CA ASN A 7 -1.55 -14.93 13.74
C ASN A 7 -2.84 -15.61 13.25
N PRO A 8 -3.83 -14.91 12.65
CA PRO A 8 -5.01 -15.58 12.11
C PRO A 8 -4.67 -16.60 11.04
N ILE A 9 -3.69 -16.29 10.18
CA ILE A 9 -3.20 -17.23 9.16
C ILE A 9 -2.54 -18.44 9.81
N ARG A 10 -1.61 -18.23 10.75
CA ARG A 10 -0.95 -19.30 11.54
C ARG A 10 -1.93 -20.19 12.29
N ALA A 11 -3.02 -19.61 12.80
CA ALA A 11 -4.08 -20.31 13.51
C ALA A 11 -5.09 -21.00 12.58
N LYS A 12 -4.93 -20.89 11.25
CA LYS A 12 -5.89 -21.35 10.22
C LYS A 12 -7.28 -20.72 10.34
N MET A 13 -7.36 -19.51 10.88
CA MET A 13 -8.60 -18.71 10.92
C MET A 13 -8.76 -17.83 9.69
N ALA A 14 -7.69 -17.63 8.91
CA ALA A 14 -7.67 -16.86 7.67
C ALA A 14 -6.69 -17.49 6.68
N ASN A 15 -6.93 -17.37 5.37
CA ASN A 15 -5.96 -17.84 4.37
C ASN A 15 -5.07 -16.71 3.86
N THR A 16 -5.52 -15.46 4.01
CA THR A 16 -4.82 -14.27 3.50
C THR A 16 -4.79 -13.12 4.53
N PRO A 17 -3.88 -12.15 4.39
CA PRO A 17 -3.88 -10.94 5.23
C PRO A 17 -5.18 -10.14 5.13
N GLU A 18 -5.89 -10.22 4.00
CA GLU A 18 -7.21 -9.62 3.80
C GLU A 18 -8.32 -10.31 4.57
N GLU A 19 -8.16 -11.55 5.00
CA GLU A 19 -9.15 -12.30 5.79
C GLU A 19 -8.79 -12.32 7.28
N SER A 20 -7.65 -11.75 7.64
CA SER A 20 -7.12 -11.75 9.00
C SER A 20 -7.85 -10.73 9.87
N ASP A 21 -9.05 -11.07 10.32
CA ASP A 21 -9.89 -10.19 11.13
C ASP A 21 -9.20 -9.73 12.42
N HIS A 22 -9.56 -8.52 12.87
CA HIS A 22 -9.01 -7.86 14.05
C HIS A 22 -7.49 -7.61 14.02
N THR A 23 -6.83 -7.72 12.87
CA THR A 23 -5.40 -7.39 12.72
C THR A 23 -5.16 -5.98 12.21
N SER A 24 -3.94 -5.48 12.45
CA SER A 24 -3.54 -4.17 11.96
C SER A 24 -3.32 -4.17 10.44
N VAL A 25 -2.88 -5.29 9.86
CA VAL A 25 -2.73 -5.45 8.40
C VAL A 25 -4.08 -5.32 7.68
N LYS A 26 -5.14 -5.95 8.21
CA LYS A 26 -6.49 -5.84 7.64
C LYS A 26 -7.00 -4.39 7.65
N GLN A 27 -6.87 -3.69 8.78
CA GLN A 27 -7.29 -2.29 8.89
C GLN A 27 -6.51 -1.37 7.93
N ARG A 28 -5.21 -1.62 7.77
CA ARG A 28 -4.34 -0.88 6.84
C ARG A 28 -4.72 -1.16 5.38
N LEU A 29 -4.99 -2.41 5.01
CA LEU A 29 -5.46 -2.79 3.67
C LEU A 29 -6.81 -2.16 3.33
N THR A 30 -7.78 -2.20 4.24
CA THR A 30 -9.09 -1.56 4.03
C THR A 30 -8.95 -0.06 3.81
N SER A 31 -8.13 0.62 4.62
CA SER A 31 -7.89 2.07 4.45
C SER A 31 -7.11 2.38 3.15
N ALA A 32 -6.19 1.50 2.75
CA ALA A 32 -5.38 1.67 1.55
C ALA A 32 -6.23 1.60 0.27
N LYS A 33 -7.33 0.83 0.25
CA LYS A 33 -8.30 0.82 -0.87
C LYS A 33 -8.90 2.20 -1.13
N GLU A 34 -9.02 3.03 -0.09
CA GLU A 34 -9.46 4.42 -0.19
C GLU A 34 -8.31 5.43 -0.38
N GLY A 35 -7.07 4.95 -0.52
CA GLY A 35 -5.88 5.80 -0.59
C GLY A 35 -5.53 6.49 0.74
N LYS A 36 -6.01 5.95 1.86
CA LYS A 36 -5.83 6.53 3.22
C LYS A 36 -5.05 5.60 4.13
N GLN A 37 -4.63 6.16 5.27
CA GLN A 37 -4.12 5.37 6.40
C GLN A 37 -5.12 5.41 7.58
N PRO A 38 -5.23 4.32 8.35
CA PRO A 38 -6.18 4.24 9.46
C PRO A 38 -5.82 5.22 10.58
N LYS A 39 -6.82 5.92 11.12
CA LYS A 39 -6.64 6.94 12.18
C LYS A 39 -6.25 6.35 13.54
N GLN A 40 -6.70 5.13 13.83
CA GLN A 40 -6.47 4.46 15.11
C GLN A 40 -5.08 3.81 15.20
N LEU A 41 -4.36 3.70 14.08
CA LEU A 41 -3.02 3.12 14.05
C LEU A 41 -1.98 4.20 13.79
N PHE A 42 -0.77 3.98 14.29
CA PHE A 42 0.34 4.87 13.98
C PHE A 42 0.61 4.85 12.47
N ARG A 43 0.63 6.04 11.86
CA ARG A 43 0.81 6.23 10.41
C ARG A 43 2.23 5.93 9.97
N PHE A 44 2.39 5.41 8.77
CA PHE A 44 3.67 5.30 8.07
C PHE A 44 4.05 6.68 7.53
N ALA A 45 5.17 7.22 8.02
CA ALA A 45 5.77 8.47 7.59
C ALA A 45 6.64 8.30 6.33
N GLY A 46 6.96 7.07 5.94
CA GLY A 46 7.79 6.77 4.77
C GLY A 46 9.28 6.85 5.08
N VAL A 47 10.08 7.07 4.05
CA VAL A 47 11.55 7.10 4.13
C VAL A 47 12.03 8.16 5.14
N PRO A 48 13.01 7.84 6.02
CA PRO A 48 13.61 8.80 6.94
C PRO A 48 14.16 10.04 6.25
N ARG A 49 13.92 11.23 6.84
CA ARG A 49 14.37 12.54 6.35
C ARG A 49 14.71 13.44 7.54
N GLN A 50 15.51 14.49 7.32
CA GLN A 50 15.90 15.46 8.36
C GLN A 50 14.70 16.05 9.12
N ILE A 51 13.62 16.38 8.42
CA ILE A 51 12.34 16.79 9.02
C ILE A 51 11.34 15.67 8.80
N MET A 52 11.10 14.86 9.84
CA MET A 52 10.22 13.71 9.77
C MET A 52 8.83 14.02 10.36
N PRO A 53 7.74 13.80 9.62
CA PRO A 53 6.41 13.87 10.20
C PRO A 53 6.22 12.72 11.20
N LYS A 54 5.53 12.99 12.32
CA LYS A 54 5.28 11.99 13.38
C LYS A 54 4.65 10.72 12.81
N GLY A 55 5.38 9.60 12.77
CA GLY A 55 4.93 8.33 12.21
C GLY A 55 6.04 7.27 12.18
N LEU A 56 5.72 6.08 11.68
CA LEU A 56 6.66 4.98 11.47
C LEU A 56 7.63 5.31 10.33
N PRO A 57 8.95 5.16 10.51
CA PRO A 57 9.97 5.61 9.57
C PRO A 57 10.20 4.62 8.40
N PHE A 58 9.12 4.13 7.81
CA PHE A 58 9.13 3.26 6.63
C PHE A 58 7.79 3.36 5.91
N GLU A 59 7.73 2.83 4.68
CA GLU A 59 6.54 2.91 3.83
C GLU A 59 5.53 1.82 4.17
N LEU A 60 4.23 2.13 4.00
CA LEU A 60 3.15 1.15 4.10
C LEU A 60 3.38 -0.04 3.16
N LYS A 61 3.90 0.23 1.96
CA LYS A 61 4.16 -0.80 0.96
C LYS A 61 5.22 -1.79 1.41
N SER A 62 6.35 -1.30 1.93
CA SER A 62 7.41 -2.15 2.48
C SER A 62 6.91 -3.02 3.64
N TYR A 63 6.00 -2.50 4.46
CA TYR A 63 5.35 -3.27 5.51
C TYR A 63 4.44 -4.37 4.96
N LEU A 64 3.60 -4.07 3.96
CA LEU A 64 2.70 -5.05 3.36
C LEU A 64 3.47 -6.15 2.63
N GLU A 65 4.52 -5.79 1.89
CA GLU A 65 5.45 -6.76 1.27
C GLU A 65 6.11 -7.65 2.33
N LEU A 66 6.58 -7.06 3.43
CA LEU A 66 7.17 -7.83 4.52
C LEU A 66 6.17 -8.84 5.09
N VAL A 67 4.92 -8.44 5.34
CA VAL A 67 3.88 -9.34 5.86
C VAL A 67 3.60 -10.47 4.90
N GLU A 68 3.41 -10.16 3.61
CA GLU A 68 3.16 -11.15 2.56
C GLU A 68 4.32 -12.14 2.42
N LEU A 69 5.55 -11.64 2.26
CA LEU A 69 6.75 -12.47 2.13
C LEU A 69 6.96 -13.33 3.39
N THR A 70 6.77 -12.76 4.58
CA THR A 70 6.89 -13.51 5.82
C THR A 70 5.82 -14.59 5.92
N GLY A 71 4.58 -14.32 5.51
CA GLY A 71 3.49 -15.29 5.47
C GLY A 71 3.73 -16.43 4.48
N ARG A 72 4.31 -16.11 3.31
CA ARG A 72 4.76 -17.10 2.30
C ARG A 72 5.98 -17.90 2.76
N CYS A 73 6.86 -17.33 3.59
CA CYS A 73 8.00 -18.07 4.14
C CYS A 73 7.62 -18.99 5.32
N ILE A 74 6.35 -19.00 5.77
CA ILE A 74 5.86 -19.97 6.76
C ILE A 74 5.77 -21.34 6.09
N ARG A 75 6.87 -22.10 6.11
CA ARG A 75 7.01 -23.53 5.75
C ARG A 75 5.70 -24.30 5.48
N GLU A 76 5.59 -24.91 4.30
CA GLU A 76 4.46 -25.72 3.81
C GLU A 76 4.01 -26.83 4.78
N ASP A 77 4.93 -27.36 5.59
CA ASP A 77 4.67 -28.41 6.57
C ASP A 77 4.12 -27.89 7.92
N LYS A 78 3.91 -26.57 8.07
CA LYS A 78 3.28 -25.98 9.26
C LYS A 78 1.85 -25.53 8.98
N ARG A 79 1.00 -25.66 10.01
CA ARG A 79 -0.36 -25.11 9.98
C ARG A 79 -0.29 -23.58 9.72
N GLY A 80 -0.99 -23.11 8.69
CA GLY A 80 -1.15 -21.68 8.39
C GLY A 80 -0.12 -21.08 7.43
N TYR A 81 0.14 -21.76 6.31
CA TYR A 81 0.93 -21.26 5.18
C TYR A 81 0.05 -20.51 4.18
N ILE A 82 0.58 -19.48 3.53
CA ILE A 82 -0.07 -18.81 2.39
C ILE A 82 0.40 -19.52 1.12
N GLU A 83 -0.52 -20.10 0.35
CA GLU A 83 -0.16 -20.78 -0.90
C GLU A 83 0.54 -19.84 -1.90
N SER A 84 1.62 -20.33 -2.52
CA SER A 84 2.40 -19.59 -3.52
C SER A 84 1.68 -19.38 -4.85
N THR A 85 0.50 -19.99 -5.03
CA THR A 85 -0.38 -19.88 -6.21
C THR A 85 -1.00 -18.49 -6.37
N HIS A 86 -0.90 -17.63 -5.37
CA HIS A 86 -1.44 -16.27 -5.42
C HIS A 86 -0.45 -15.29 -6.07
N LEU A 87 -0.95 -14.50 -7.04
CA LEU A 87 -0.22 -13.36 -7.64
C LEU A 87 0.44 -12.51 -6.54
N PRO A 88 1.66 -11.98 -6.74
CA PRO A 88 2.29 -11.03 -5.83
C PRO A 88 1.31 -9.95 -5.39
N LEU A 89 1.32 -9.57 -4.10
CA LEU A 89 0.33 -8.64 -3.52
C LEU A 89 0.15 -7.36 -4.34
N LEU A 90 1.21 -6.85 -4.97
CA LEU A 90 1.21 -5.67 -5.83
C LEU A 90 0.43 -5.86 -7.14
N GLU A 91 0.50 -7.06 -7.73
CA GLU A 91 -0.29 -7.41 -8.90
C GLU A 91 -1.77 -7.58 -8.53
N ARG A 92 -2.06 -8.09 -7.33
CA ARG A 92 -3.44 -8.16 -6.79
C ARG A 92 -4.07 -6.78 -6.53
N VAL A 93 -3.27 -5.75 -6.28
CA VAL A 93 -3.75 -4.36 -6.10
C VAL A 93 -3.59 -3.50 -7.36
N ASN A 94 -3.31 -4.12 -8.51
CA ASN A 94 -3.18 -3.48 -9.83
C ASN A 94 -2.08 -2.41 -9.90
N ILE A 95 -0.87 -2.69 -9.38
CA ILE A 95 0.28 -1.80 -9.57
C ILE A 95 1.43 -2.58 -10.20
N SER A 96 1.81 -2.23 -11.44
CA SER A 96 2.94 -2.89 -12.12
C SER A 96 4.27 -2.67 -11.38
N PRO A 97 5.18 -3.66 -11.35
CA PRO A 97 6.49 -3.52 -10.71
C PRO A 97 7.34 -2.37 -11.27
N GLU A 98 7.28 -2.14 -12.58
CA GLU A 98 8.00 -1.06 -13.26
C GLU A 98 7.43 0.31 -12.89
N ASN A 99 6.10 0.41 -12.85
CA ASN A 99 5.40 1.61 -12.40
C ASN A 99 5.75 1.89 -10.94
N TRP A 100 5.74 0.87 -10.08
CA TRP A 100 6.14 1.00 -8.68
C TRP A 100 7.58 1.51 -8.52
N LEU A 101 8.54 0.91 -9.23
CA LEU A 101 9.94 1.33 -9.16
C LEU A 101 10.10 2.78 -9.60
N LYS A 102 9.39 3.20 -10.64
CA LYS A 102 9.40 4.58 -11.14
C LYS A 102 8.71 5.55 -10.17
N LEU A 103 7.62 5.13 -9.54
CA LEU A 103 6.92 5.89 -8.51
C LEU A 103 7.77 6.07 -7.26
N THR A 104 8.60 5.10 -6.88
CA THR A 104 9.42 5.18 -5.65
C THR A 104 10.78 5.84 -5.84
N THR A 105 11.38 5.72 -7.02
CA THR A 105 12.72 6.29 -7.30
C THR A 105 12.68 7.65 -8.00
N GLN A 106 11.61 7.95 -8.75
CA GLN A 106 11.54 9.13 -9.62
C GLN A 106 10.29 9.99 -9.39
N PHE A 107 9.60 9.82 -8.25
CA PHE A 107 8.32 10.48 -7.97
C PHE A 107 8.32 11.99 -8.28
N THR A 108 9.28 12.73 -7.74
CA THR A 108 9.40 14.19 -7.87
C THR A 108 9.88 14.63 -9.25
N ARG A 109 10.47 13.72 -10.02
CA ARG A 109 10.85 13.93 -11.42
C ARG A 109 9.65 13.74 -12.36
N VAL A 110 8.79 12.78 -12.03
CA VAL A 110 7.63 12.37 -12.83
C VAL A 110 6.39 13.22 -12.54
N PHE A 111 6.21 13.65 -11.29
CA PHE A 111 5.09 14.48 -10.87
C PHE A 111 5.57 15.84 -10.36
N ARG A 112 5.03 16.91 -10.94
CA ARG A 112 5.30 18.31 -10.51
C ARG A 112 4.08 18.99 -9.89
N GLY A 113 3.14 18.22 -9.36
CA GLY A 113 1.84 18.73 -8.89
C GLY A 113 0.98 17.64 -8.30
N ALA A 114 -0.35 17.82 -8.32
CA ALA A 114 -1.29 16.85 -7.79
C ALA A 114 -1.17 15.48 -8.48
N VAL A 115 -1.34 14.41 -7.70
CA VAL A 115 -1.22 13.00 -8.11
C VAL A 115 -2.39 12.24 -7.51
N GLY A 116 -3.03 11.39 -8.31
CA GLY A 116 -4.18 10.60 -7.88
C GLY A 116 -5.06 10.15 -9.05
N ARG A 117 -6.16 9.45 -8.76
CA ARG A 117 -7.11 9.01 -9.79
C ARG A 117 -7.71 10.23 -10.53
N PRO A 118 -7.99 10.13 -11.84
CA PRO A 118 -8.51 11.24 -12.62
C PRO A 118 -9.74 11.93 -11.99
N ALA A 119 -10.69 11.14 -11.48
CA ALA A 119 -11.88 11.63 -10.79
C ALA A 119 -11.57 12.45 -9.53
N SER A 120 -10.56 12.04 -8.74
CA SER A 120 -10.14 12.78 -7.54
C SER A 120 -9.37 14.06 -7.89
N GLN A 121 -8.66 14.08 -9.03
CA GLN A 121 -7.97 15.28 -9.51
C GLN A 121 -8.94 16.32 -10.05
N GLU A 122 -10.04 15.89 -10.65
CA GLU A 122 -11.11 16.79 -11.12
C GLU A 122 -11.70 17.57 -9.94
N GLY A 123 -12.14 16.87 -8.89
CA GLY A 123 -12.62 17.53 -7.66
C GLY A 123 -11.54 18.39 -6.97
N TYR A 124 -10.26 18.00 -7.02
CA TYR A 124 -9.17 18.83 -6.50
C TYR A 124 -8.98 20.14 -7.30
N CYS A 125 -9.06 20.08 -8.63
CA CYS A 125 -8.91 21.25 -9.49
C CYS A 125 -10.08 22.22 -9.35
N GLU A 126 -11.30 21.70 -9.24
CA GLU A 126 -12.52 22.48 -9.01
C GLU A 126 -12.46 23.22 -7.67
N ASN A 127 -12.14 22.52 -6.58
CA ASN A 127 -12.04 23.12 -5.25
C ASN A 127 -10.98 24.22 -5.14
N LEU A 128 -9.89 24.12 -5.90
CA LEU A 128 -8.81 25.10 -5.91
C LEU A 128 -8.92 26.13 -7.03
N LYS A 129 -10.03 26.14 -7.78
CA LYS A 129 -10.27 27.02 -8.94
C LYS A 129 -9.14 26.97 -9.98
N ARG A 130 -8.50 25.81 -10.14
CA ARG A 130 -7.42 25.61 -11.11
C ARG A 130 -7.99 25.11 -12.42
N LYS A 131 -7.71 25.83 -13.52
CA LYS A 131 -8.16 25.46 -14.86
C LYS A 131 -7.36 24.31 -15.49
N ARG A 132 -6.11 24.09 -15.06
CA ARG A 132 -5.21 23.08 -15.62
C ARG A 132 -5.08 21.87 -14.69
N ARG A 133 -5.36 20.69 -15.24
CA ARG A 133 -5.16 19.40 -14.60
C ARG A 133 -3.73 18.91 -14.85
N ALA A 134 -2.81 19.22 -13.96
CA ALA A 134 -1.42 18.82 -14.09
C ALA A 134 -1.25 17.32 -13.79
N ASN A 135 -0.39 16.63 -14.55
CA ASN A 135 -0.01 15.23 -14.37
C ASN A 135 -1.07 14.14 -14.62
N ILE A 136 -2.25 14.44 -15.19
CA ILE A 136 -3.27 13.41 -15.48
C ILE A 136 -2.71 12.25 -16.31
N SER A 137 -2.02 12.54 -17.43
CA SER A 137 -1.49 11.48 -18.30
C SER A 137 -0.45 10.60 -17.59
N ASN A 138 0.35 11.16 -16.68
CA ASN A 138 1.29 10.37 -15.87
C ASN A 138 0.58 9.55 -14.79
N CYS A 139 -0.51 10.07 -14.23
CA CYS A 139 -1.34 9.35 -13.26
C CYS A 139 -2.07 8.18 -13.93
N GLU A 140 -2.63 8.37 -15.12
CA GLU A 140 -3.26 7.30 -15.90
C GLU A 140 -2.26 6.22 -16.31
N LYS A 141 -1.00 6.58 -16.61
CA LYS A 141 0.00 5.59 -17.02
C LYS A 141 0.64 4.83 -15.87
N LEU A 142 0.78 5.46 -14.70
CA LEU A 142 1.58 4.93 -13.59
C LEU A 142 0.74 4.47 -12.39
N LEU A 143 -0.54 4.84 -12.33
CA LEU A 143 -1.49 4.47 -11.27
C LEU A 143 -2.67 3.65 -11.79
N ALA A 144 -2.64 3.22 -13.07
CA ALA A 144 -3.62 2.31 -13.65
C ALA A 144 -3.34 0.87 -13.25
#